data_AF-A0A1F8SI55-F1
#
_entry.id   AF-A0A1F8SI55-F1
#
_cell.length_a   1.000
_cell.length_b   1.000
_cell.length_c   1.000
_cell.angle_alpha   90.00
_cell.angle_beta   90.00
_cell.angle_gamma   90.00
#
_symmetry.space_group_name_H-M   'P 1'
#
loop_
_entity.id
_entity.type
_entity.pdbx_description
1 polymer ?
#
loop_
_entity_poly.entity_id
_entity_poly.type
_entity_poly.pdbx_seq_one_letter_code
_entity_poly.pdbx_strand_id
1 'polypeptide(L)'
;MTKQSRFERSQREARSARTLEIEAEWAKNTPPDVAAAFAQAARAAHERPRQGPPPDMAPGTLPRPPRPGREPKPAKDEQRPRRY
;
A
#
# COMPACT_ATOMS: atom_id res chain seq x y z
N MET A 1 -15.81 -0.67 7.28
CA MET A 1 -15.00 -0.30 8.46
C MET A 1 -15.60 -0.95 9.69
N THR A 2 -14.92 -1.92 10.27
CA THR A 2 -15.34 -2.57 11.52
C THR A 2 -15.04 -1.62 12.68
N LYS A 3 -16.06 -1.27 13.48
CA LYS A 3 -15.87 -0.49 14.71
C LYS A 3 -15.12 -1.37 15.70
N GLN A 4 -13.87 -1.03 16.02
CA GLN A 4 -13.14 -1.74 17.08
C GLN A 4 -13.79 -1.47 18.42
N SER A 5 -13.92 -2.54 19.22
CA SER A 5 -14.46 -2.43 20.57
C SER A 5 -13.57 -1.53 21.44
N ARG A 6 -14.14 -0.95 22.49
CA ARG A 6 -13.37 -0.12 23.45
C ARG A 6 -12.24 -0.93 24.10
N PHE A 7 -12.50 -2.21 24.36
CA PHE A 7 -11.53 -3.15 24.93
C PHE A 7 -10.34 -3.42 24.01
N GLU A 8 -10.58 -3.63 22.71
CA GLU A 8 -9.49 -3.82 21.76
C GLU A 8 -8.62 -2.56 21.59
N ARG A 9 -9.24 -1.37 21.63
CA ARG A 9 -8.50 -0.10 21.61
C ARG A 9 -7.61 0.05 22.83
N SER A 10 -8.14 -0.16 24.04
CA SER A 10 -7.34 -0.07 25.26
C SER A 10 -6.20 -1.09 25.29
N GLN A 11 -6.44 -2.31 24.78
CA GLN A 11 -5.39 -3.33 24.67
C GLN A 11 -4.29 -2.92 23.68
N ARG A 12 -4.67 -2.29 22.56
CA ARG A 12 -3.70 -1.79 21.58
C ARG A 12 -2.88 -0.62 22.12
N GLU A 13 -3.51 0.30 22.85
CA GLU A 13 -2.83 1.42 23.51
C GLU A 13 -1.82 0.91 24.55
N ALA A 14 -2.22 -0.01 25.42
CA ALA A 14 -1.33 -0.63 26.40
C ALA A 14 -0.14 -1.36 25.76
N ARG A 15 -0.40 -2.11 24.66
CA ARG A 15 0.67 -2.76 23.89
C ARG A 15 1.61 -1.74 23.26
N SER A 16 1.07 -0.66 22.69
CA SER A 16 1.87 0.38 22.04
C SER A 16 2.74 1.10 23.07
N ALA A 17 2.21 1.41 24.26
CA ALA A 17 2.98 2.00 25.35
C ALA A 17 4.15 1.11 25.77
N ARG A 18 3.90 -0.19 25.96
CA ARG A 18 4.96 -1.16 26.29
C ARG A 18 6.02 -1.27 25.19
N THR A 19 5.62 -1.23 23.92
CA THR A 19 6.58 -1.24 22.81
C THR A 19 7.48 0.01 22.84
N LEU A 20 6.91 1.19 23.10
CA LEU A 20 7.67 2.44 23.21
C LEU A 20 8.67 2.42 24.37
N GLU A 21 8.30 1.83 25.51
CA GLU A 21 9.22 1.66 26.64
C GLU A 21 10.43 0.79 26.26
N ILE A 22 10.20 -0.34 25.59
CA ILE A 22 11.25 -1.24 25.11
C ILE A 22 12.14 -0.55 24.08
N GLU A 23 11.53 0.18 23.14
CA GLU A 23 12.28 0.96 22.14
C GLU A 23 13.18 2.01 22.81
N ALA A 24 12.69 2.68 23.85
CA ALA A 24 13.49 3.65 24.61
C ALA A 24 14.65 2.99 25.36
N GLU A 25 14.45 1.79 25.93
CA GLU A 25 15.54 1.01 26.55
C GLU A 25 16.58 0.57 25.53
N TRP A 26 16.17 0.09 24.37
CA TRP A 26 17.07 -0.28 23.29
C TRP A 26 17.85 0.92 22.78
N ALA A 27 17.19 2.07 22.59
CA ALA A 27 17.85 3.30 22.15
C ALA A 27 18.97 3.74 23.11
N LYS A 28 18.78 3.58 24.43
CA LYS A 28 19.81 3.90 25.44
C LYS A 28 21.05 2.99 25.35
N ASN A 29 20.86 1.73 24.95
CA ASN A 29 21.92 0.71 24.88
C ASN A 29 22.55 0.58 23.48
N THR A 30 22.02 1.28 22.47
CA THR A 30 22.49 1.16 21.09
C THR A 30 23.56 2.21 20.79
N PRO A 31 24.72 1.84 20.21
CA PRO A 31 25.72 2.80 19.76
C PRO A 31 25.14 3.82 18.76
N PRO A 32 25.56 5.09 18.80
CA PRO A 32 24.96 6.16 17.99
C PRO A 32 25.08 5.90 16.49
N ASP A 33 26.20 5.33 16.04
CA ASP A 33 26.43 5.02 14.63
C ASP A 33 25.45 3.95 14.11
N VAL A 34 25.16 2.95 14.94
CA VAL A 34 24.20 1.89 14.61
C VAL A 34 22.78 2.44 14.56
N ALA A 35 22.42 3.29 15.51
CA ALA A 35 21.11 3.95 15.53
C ALA A 35 20.90 4.86 14.30
N ALA A 36 21.92 5.63 13.91
CA ALA A 36 21.88 6.47 12.72
C ALA A 36 21.73 5.66 11.42
N ALA A 37 22.51 4.58 11.27
CA ALA A 37 22.40 3.69 10.12
C ALA A 37 21.01 3.03 10.03
N PHE A 38 20.46 2.58 11.16
CA PHE A 38 19.13 2.03 11.23
C PHE A 38 18.05 3.05 10.84
N ALA A 39 18.11 4.28 11.37
CA ALA A 39 17.15 5.33 11.05
C ALA A 39 17.15 5.68 9.55
N GLN A 40 18.32 5.72 8.91
CA GLN A 40 18.44 5.92 7.46
C GLN A 40 17.79 4.78 6.68
N ALA A 41 18.06 3.52 7.07
CA ALA A 41 17.47 2.35 6.43
C ALA A 41 15.94 2.31 6.60
N ALA A 42 15.44 2.62 7.79
CA ALA A 42 14.01 2.69 8.08
C ALA A 42 13.31 3.78 7.25
N ARG A 43 13.92 4.96 7.14
CA ARG A 43 13.41 6.05 6.29
C ARG A 43 13.34 5.63 4.82
N ALA A 44 14.43 5.05 4.30
CA ALA A 44 14.46 4.56 2.92
C ALA A 44 13.40 3.47 2.65
N ALA A 45 13.14 2.60 3.63
CA ALA A 45 12.08 1.60 3.53
C ALA A 45 10.67 2.22 3.56
N HIS A 46 10.44 3.23 4.39
CA HIS A 46 9.16 3.93 4.47
C HIS A 46 8.86 4.75 3.22
N GLU A 47 9.88 5.38 2.63
CA GLU A 47 9.77 6.15 1.39
C GLU A 47 9.61 5.25 0.14
N ARG A 48 9.87 3.93 0.27
CA ARG A 48 9.70 2.98 -0.84
C ARG A 48 8.22 2.96 -1.26
N PRO A 49 7.90 3.26 -2.54
CA PRO A 49 6.53 3.21 -3.01
C PRO A 49 5.98 1.78 -2.86
N ARG A 50 4.68 1.68 -2.57
CA ARG A 50 3.99 0.39 -2.58
C ARG A 50 4.19 -0.25 -3.95
N GLN A 51 4.57 -1.52 -3.97
CA GLN A 51 4.60 -2.28 -5.22
C GLN A 51 3.19 -2.25 -5.80
N GLY A 52 3.08 -1.89 -7.08
CA GLY A 52 1.82 -1.95 -7.81
C GLY A 52 1.29 -3.39 -7.84
N PRO A 53 0.01 -3.58 -8.17
CA PRO A 53 -0.51 -4.92 -8.42
C PRO A 53 0.35 -5.60 -9.49
N PRO A 54 0.59 -6.91 -9.37
CA PRO A 54 1.26 -7.65 -10.43
C PRO A 54 0.47 -7.50 -11.74
N PRO A 55 1.15 -7.55 -12.90
CA PRO A 55 0.46 -7.54 -14.18
C PRO A 55 -0.52 -8.72 -14.25
N ASP A 56 -1.70 -8.48 -14.81
CA ASP A 56 -2.78 -9.47 -14.94
C ASP A 56 -2.37 -10.68 -15.81
N MET A 57 -1.36 -10.49 -16.66
CA MET A 57 -0.83 -11.53 -17.53
C MET A 57 0.68 -11.66 -17.37
N ALA A 58 1.17 -12.91 -17.40
CA ALA A 58 2.60 -13.18 -17.44
C ALA A 58 3.23 -12.57 -18.72
N PRO A 59 4.46 -12.05 -18.64
CA PRO A 59 5.16 -11.49 -19.81
C PRO A 59 5.19 -12.50 -20.97
N GLY A 60 4.83 -12.06 -22.17
CA GLY A 60 4.81 -12.92 -23.37
C GLY A 60 3.50 -13.70 -23.60
N THR A 61 2.55 -13.67 -22.66
CA THR A 61 1.21 -14.23 -22.92
C THR A 61 0.42 -13.28 -23.81
N LEU A 62 0.03 -13.72 -25.00
CA LEU A 62 -0.87 -12.94 -25.86
C LEU A 62 -2.23 -12.73 -25.17
N PRO A 63 -2.81 -11.52 -25.24
CA PRO A 63 -4.14 -11.28 -24.70
C PRO A 63 -5.15 -12.18 -25.40
N ARG A 64 -6.13 -12.70 -24.65
CA ARG A 64 -7.19 -13.53 -25.23
C ARG A 64 -8.00 -12.67 -26.21
N PRO A 65 -8.12 -13.06 -27.49
CA PRO A 65 -8.94 -12.32 -28.43
C PRO A 65 -10.41 -12.30 -27.98
N PRO A 66 -11.17 -11.24 -28.29
CA PRO A 66 -12.60 -11.21 -28.02
C PRO A 66 -13.28 -12.38 -28.72
N ARG A 67 -14.31 -12.95 -28.08
CA ARG A 67 -15.11 -14.00 -28.73
C ARG A 67 -15.78 -13.42 -29.98
N PRO A 68 -15.94 -14.21 -31.07
CA PRO A 68 -16.73 -13.79 -32.23
C PRO A 68 -18.10 -13.25 -31.79
N GLY A 69 -18.48 -12.07 -32.29
CA GLY A 69 -19.71 -11.37 -31.89
C GLY A 69 -19.64 -10.58 -30.57
N ARG A 70 -18.49 -10.53 -29.90
CA ARG A 70 -18.21 -9.67 -28.73
C ARG A 70 -17.04 -8.72 -28.97
N GLU A 71 -16.93 -8.22 -30.18
CA GLU A 71 -15.95 -7.19 -30.53
C GLU A 71 -16.23 -5.89 -29.75
N PRO A 72 -15.19 -5.13 -29.37
CA PRO A 72 -15.35 -3.85 -28.71
C PRO A 72 -16.15 -2.90 -29.60
N LYS A 73 -17.18 -2.26 -29.02
CA LYS A 73 -17.99 -1.27 -29.74
C LYS A 73 -17.11 -0.09 -30.15
N PRO A 74 -17.33 0.50 -31.34
CA PRO A 74 -16.65 1.73 -31.72
C PRO A 74 -16.90 2.81 -30.68
N ALA A 75 -15.88 3.66 -30.46
CA ALA A 75 -16.00 4.79 -29.55
C ALA A 75 -17.20 5.66 -29.96
N LYS A 76 -17.97 6.13 -28.98
CA LYS A 76 -19.13 6.98 -29.24
C LYS A 76 -18.62 8.34 -29.68
N ASP A 77 -18.93 8.76 -30.92
CA ASP A 77 -18.61 10.10 -31.40
C ASP A 77 -19.24 11.14 -30.46
N GLU A 78 -18.39 11.90 -29.78
CA GLU A 78 -18.79 13.02 -28.91
C GLU A 78 -19.35 14.21 -29.72
N GLN A 79 -19.39 14.12 -31.06
CA GLN A 79 -19.81 15.18 -31.97
C GLN A 79 -21.32 15.28 -32.20
N ARG A 80 -22.17 14.70 -31.34
CA ARG A 80 -23.60 15.04 -31.38
C ARG A 80 -23.85 16.33 -30.61
N PRO A 81 -24.14 17.48 -31.26
CA PRO A 81 -24.54 18.66 -30.53
C PRO A 81 -25.79 18.34 -29.71
N ARG A 82 -25.73 18.61 -28.41
CA ARG A 82 -26.92 18.65 -27.56
C ARG A 82 -27.86 19.69 -28.17
N ARG A 83 -28.96 19.25 -28.77
CA ARG A 83 -30.05 20.17 -29.12
C ARG A 83 -30.64 20.67 -27.80
N TYR A 84 -30.48 21.97 -27.56
CA TYR A 84 -31.22 22.72 -26.56
C TYR A 84 -32.70 22.81 -26.97
#